data_AF-A0A412L4U4-F1
#
_entry.id   AF-A0A412L4U4-F1
#
_cell.length_a   1.000
_cell.length_b   1.000
_cell.length_c   1.000
_cell.angle_alpha   90.00
_cell.angle_beta   90.00
_cell.angle_gamma   90.00
#
_symmetry.space_group_name_H-M   'P 1'
#
loop_
_entity.id
_entity.type
_entity.pdbx_description
1 polymer ?
#
loop_
_entity_poly.entity_id
_entity_poly.type
_entity_poly.pdbx_seq_one_letter_code
_entity_poly.pdbx_strand_id
1 'polypeptide(L)'
;MEFETVILRFRDLVTENNVTIARHKDMIDKKGYVWWGWWNKGNEKLPFEEFCVLKGEIESKPKYFYLMDSGQEKLYKAECLI
;
A
#
# COMPACT_ATOMS: atom_id res chain seq x y z
N MET A 1 19.88 2.14 -4.75
CA MET A 1 18.88 2.91 -3.99
C MET A 1 18.42 2.01 -2.86
N GLU A 2 18.26 2.53 -1.65
CA GLU A 2 17.76 1.76 -0.50
C GLU A 2 16.63 2.57 0.12
N PHE A 3 15.48 1.94 0.33
CA PHE A 3 14.31 2.62 0.88
C PHE A 3 14.17 2.33 2.37
N GLU A 4 14.54 3.26 3.25
CA GLU A 4 14.36 3.03 4.69
C GLU A 4 12.88 2.96 5.08
N THR A 5 12.07 3.88 4.55
CA THR A 5 10.64 3.98 4.83
C THR A 5 9.86 4.17 3.53
N VAL A 6 8.79 3.38 3.36
CA VAL A 6 7.86 3.53 2.25
C VAL A 6 6.49 3.93 2.78
N ILE A 7 5.99 5.07 2.28
CA ILE A 7 4.65 5.57 2.58
C ILE A 7 3.87 5.63 1.26
N LEU A 8 2.76 4.89 1.20
CA LEU A 8 1.86 4.92 0.06
C LEU A 8 0.62 5.74 0.44
N ARG A 9 0.40 6.84 -0.28
CA ARG A 9 -0.70 7.76 0.01
C ARG A 9 -1.96 7.38 -0.76
N PHE A 10 -3.07 7.19 -0.06
CA PHE A 10 -4.39 6.97 -0.66
C PHE A 10 -5.41 7.98 -0.16
N ARG A 11 -6.60 7.96 -0.76
CA ARG A 11 -7.77 8.73 -0.32
C ARG A 11 -9.04 8.04 -0.81
N ASP A 12 -10.02 7.92 0.07
CA ASP A 12 -11.37 7.51 -0.30
C ASP A 12 -12.06 8.67 -1.06
N LEU A 13 -12.20 8.54 -2.39
CA LEU A 13 -12.81 9.56 -3.24
C LEU A 13 -14.32 9.36 -3.45
N VAL A 14 -14.75 8.10 -3.53
CA VAL A 14 -16.15 7.69 -3.80
C VAL A 14 -16.65 6.66 -2.78
N THR A 15 -15.81 6.35 -1.79
CA THR A 15 -16.06 5.36 -0.75
C THR A 15 -16.23 6.13 0.56
N GLU A 16 -17.13 5.69 1.43
CA GLU A 16 -17.30 6.33 2.73
C GLU A 16 -16.01 6.24 3.56
N ASN A 17 -15.80 7.22 4.42
CA ASN A 17 -14.64 7.27 5.29
C ASN A 17 -14.46 5.94 6.05
N ASN A 18 -13.22 5.42 6.06
CA ASN A 18 -12.80 4.18 6.73
C ASN A 18 -13.23 2.88 6.05
N VAL A 19 -14.06 2.92 5.00
CA VAL A 19 -14.57 1.70 4.39
C VAL A 19 -13.47 0.95 3.63
N THR A 20 -12.51 1.64 3.01
CA THR A 20 -11.39 0.97 2.32
C THR A 20 -10.58 0.12 3.29
N ILE A 21 -10.14 0.68 4.43
CA ILE A 21 -9.36 -0.06 5.42
C ILE A 21 -10.20 -1.17 6.06
N ALA A 22 -11.48 -0.92 6.36
CA ALA A 22 -12.36 -1.94 6.92
C ALA A 22 -12.50 -3.16 5.99
N ARG A 23 -12.69 -2.94 4.68
CA ARG A 23 -12.76 -4.02 3.68
C ARG A 23 -11.46 -4.79 3.54
N HIS A 24 -10.31 -4.09 3.58
CA HIS A 24 -9.01 -4.75 3.53
C HIS A 24 -8.76 -5.61 4.77
N LYS A 25 -9.13 -5.12 5.97
CA LYS A 25 -9.05 -5.90 7.21
C LYS A 25 -9.94 -7.14 7.18
N ASP A 26 -11.20 -7.00 6.76
CA ASP A 26 -12.12 -8.13 6.61
C ASP A 26 -11.57 -9.20 5.64
N MET A 27 -10.91 -8.78 4.56
CA MET A 27 -10.26 -9.71 3.64
C MET A 27 -9.03 -10.40 4.26
N ILE A 28 -8.20 -9.66 4.99
CA ILE A 28 -7.06 -10.22 5.71
C ILE A 28 -7.52 -11.24 6.76
N ASP A 29 -8.56 -10.93 7.54
CA ASP A 29 -9.11 -11.85 8.55
C ASP A 29 -9.62 -13.15 7.92
N LYS A 30 -10.17 -13.07 6.69
CA LYS A 30 -10.73 -14.23 5.97
C LYS A 30 -9.71 -15.03 5.16
N LYS A 31 -8.65 -14.39 4.66
CA LYS A 31 -7.72 -14.99 3.67
C LYS A 31 -6.26 -14.98 4.09
N GLY A 32 -5.93 -14.29 5.18
CA GLY A 32 -4.57 -14.08 5.68
C GLY A 32 -3.82 -12.93 5.01
N TYR A 33 -4.31 -12.42 3.87
CA TYR A 33 -3.68 -11.34 3.13
C TYR A 33 -4.66 -10.64 2.18
N VAL A 34 -4.24 -9.50 1.63
CA VAL A 34 -4.98 -8.76 0.60
C VAL A 34 -4.00 -8.07 -0.34
N TRP A 35 -4.38 -7.94 -1.61
CA TRP A 35 -3.64 -7.13 -2.57
C TRP A 35 -4.08 -5.68 -2.51
N TRP A 36 -3.12 -4.75 -2.43
CA TRP A 36 -3.41 -3.33 -2.51
C TRP A 36 -2.96 -2.79 -3.87
N GLY A 37 -3.92 -2.51 -4.75
CA GLY A 37 -3.66 -1.97 -6.09
C GLY A 37 -3.66 -0.45 -6.11
N TRP A 38 -2.76 0.15 -6.90
CA TRP A 38 -2.82 1.58 -7.25
C TRP A 38 -3.39 1.77 -8.65
N TRP A 39 -4.36 2.66 -8.77
CA TRP A 39 -4.81 3.12 -10.08
C TRP A 39 -3.73 4.05 -10.65
N ASN A 40 -3.13 3.65 -11.76
CA ASN A 40 -2.25 4.48 -12.56
C ASN A 40 -3.03 5.06 -13.75
N LYS A 41 -3.12 6.39 -13.87
CA LYS A 41 -3.69 7.07 -15.04
C LYS A 41 -2.64 7.12 -16.14
N GLY A 42 -3.04 6.97 -17.42
CA GLY A 42 -2.09 6.86 -18.54
C GLY A 42 -1.02 7.97 -18.69
N ASN A 43 -1.19 9.13 -18.06
CA ASN A 43 -0.21 10.23 -18.06
C ASN A 43 0.71 10.24 -16.83
N GLU A 44 0.52 9.34 -15.87
CA GLU A 44 1.34 9.23 -14.68
C GLU A 44 2.56 8.35 -14.97
N LYS A 45 3.75 8.90 -14.68
CA LYS A 45 4.97 8.11 -14.73
C LYS A 45 5.00 7.18 -13.52
N LEU A 46 4.87 5.88 -13.76
CA LEU A 46 5.05 4.87 -12.71
C LEU A 46 6.54 4.87 -12.28
N PRO A 47 6.86 4.89 -10.98
CA PRO A 47 8.23 4.72 -10.50
C PRO A 47 8.66 3.25 -10.59
N PHE A 48 8.81 2.75 -11.82
CA PHE A 48 9.03 1.33 -12.11
C PHE A 48 10.36 0.82 -11.56
N GLU A 49 11.43 1.59 -11.69
CA GLU A 49 12.75 1.22 -11.20
C GLU A 49 12.76 1.10 -9.67
N GLU A 50 12.07 2.01 -8.99
CA GLU A 50 11.88 1.99 -7.54
C GLU A 50 11.06 0.78 -7.10
N PHE A 51 9.99 0.44 -7.82
CA PHE A 51 9.21 -0.78 -7.54
C PHE A 51 10.04 -2.06 -7.74
N CYS A 52 10.91 -2.11 -8.74
CA CYS A 52 11.83 -3.24 -8.94
C CYS A 52 12.79 -3.41 -7.76
N VAL A 53 13.37 -2.30 -7.25
CA VAL A 53 14.23 -2.34 -6.06
C VAL A 53 13.43 -2.81 -4.84
N LEU A 54 12.24 -2.23 -4.60
CA LEU A 54 11.38 -2.61 -3.48
C LEU A 54 10.98 -4.10 -3.52
N LYS A 55 10.68 -4.62 -4.70
CA LYS A 55 10.38 -6.05 -4.88
C LYS A 55 11.57 -6.92 -4.44
N GLY A 56 12.78 -6.60 -4.89
CA GLY A 56 13.98 -7.33 -4.48
C GLY A 56 14.25 -7.25 -2.97
N GLU A 57 13.97 -6.10 -2.34
CA GLU A 57 14.06 -5.94 -0.88
C GLU A 57 13.05 -6.84 -0.15
N ILE A 58 11.78 -6.86 -0.59
CA ILE A 58 10.71 -7.67 0.02
C ILE A 58 11.00 -9.18 -0.13
N GLU A 59 11.50 -9.61 -1.30
CA GLU A 59 11.90 -10.99 -1.57
C GLU A 59 12.96 -11.52 -0.59
N SER A 60 13.80 -10.63 -0.04
CA SER A 60 14.80 -11.01 0.96
C SER A 60 14.24 -11.08 2.39
N LYS A 61 13.28 -10.20 2.73
CA LYS A 61 12.71 -10.09 4.07
C LYS A 61 11.39 -9.32 4.04
N PRO A 62 10.35 -9.76 4.78
CA PRO A 62 9.12 -8.99 4.97
C PRO A 62 9.42 -7.57 5.46
N LYS A 63 8.74 -6.59 4.86
CA LYS A 63 8.98 -5.17 5.12
C LYS A 63 7.68 -4.47 5.49
N TYR A 64 7.79 -3.50 6.40
CA TYR A 64 6.65 -2.68 6.76
C TYR A 64 6.49 -1.51 5.79
N PHE A 65 5.26 -1.36 5.31
CA PHE A 65 4.80 -0.24 4.52
C PHE A 65 3.82 0.57 5.35
N TYR A 66 3.81 1.88 5.13
CA TYR A 66 2.82 2.76 5.71
C TYR A 66 1.80 3.17 4.66
N LEU A 67 0.53 3.20 5.05
CA LEU A 67 -0.57 3.69 4.22
C LEU A 67 -1.07 4.99 4.83
N MET A 68 -0.91 6.11 4.11
CA MET A 68 -1.38 7.41 4.55
C MET A 68 -2.72 7.73 3.88
N ASP A 69 -3.80 7.72 4.66
CA ASP A 69 -5.09 8.25 4.25
C ASP A 69 -5.06 9.77 4.33
N SER A 70 -4.80 10.39 3.18
CA SER A 70 -4.76 11.84 3.06
C SER A 70 -6.13 12.53 3.16
N GLY A 71 -7.24 11.78 3.05
CA GLY A 71 -8.59 12.33 3.22
C GLY A 71 -9.01 12.47 4.68
N GLN A 72 -8.43 11.65 5.56
CA GLN A 72 -8.79 11.57 6.98
C GLN A 72 -7.62 11.83 7.94
N GLU A 73 -6.43 12.13 7.42
CA GLU A 73 -5.19 12.33 8.19
C GLU A 73 -4.85 11.12 9.09
N LYS A 74 -5.00 9.90 8.55
CA LYS A 74 -4.72 8.65 9.28
C LYS A 74 -3.55 7.91 8.66
N LEU A 75 -2.66 7.42 9.51
CA LEU A 75 -1.53 6.57 9.13
C LEU A 75 -1.77 5.14 9.59
N TYR A 76 -1.65 4.20 8.66
CA TYR A 76 -1.72 2.76 8.93
C TYR A 76 -0.36 2.12 8.65
N LYS A 77 -0.10 0.99 9.30
CA LYS A 77 1.10 0.16 9.09
C LYS A 77 0.66 -1.22 8.63
N ALA A 78 1.30 -1.73 7.58
CA ALA A 78 1.03 -3.05 7.02
C ALA A 78 2.36 -3.78 6.75
N GLU A 79 2.36 -5.10 6.93
CA GLU A 79 3.47 -5.96 6.51
C GLU A 79 3.24 -6.37 5.06
N CYS A 80 4.22 -6.14 4.19
CA CYS A 80 4.19 -6.59 2.81
C CYS A 80 4.87 -7.96 2.73
N LEU A 81 4.09 -8.95 2.27
CA LEU A 81 4.51 -10.34 2.08
C LEU A 81 4.90 -10.57 0.60
N ILE A 82 5.78 -11.55 0.36
CA ILE A 82 6.18 -12.02 -0.97
C ILE A 82 5.06 -12.84 -1.61
#